data_AF-A0A520BP58-F1
#
_entry.id   AF-A0A520BP58-F1
#
_cell.length_a   1.000
_cell.length_b   1.000
_cell.length_c   1.000
_cell.angle_alpha   90.00
_cell.angle_beta   90.00
_cell.angle_gamma   90.00
#
_symmetry.space_group_name_H-M   'P 1'
#
loop_
_entity.id
_entity.type
_entity.pdbx_description
1 polymer ?
#
loop_
_entity_poly.entity_id
_entity_poly.type
_entity_poly.pdbx_seq_one_letter_code
_entity_poly.pdbx_strand_id
1 'polypeptide(L)'
;MNQTNPLRYLLLYIPFILAWLTLKQYHASYLIAWLGSFFIFYLSYSGLLKKLPSDFKIIEQLMRPIFLMQIIFAGYMCCTSIFYYLNAIGYQYLDYTGNSVMFQDDIYGSIAKCQMFYVLAHGALVHGILAKMDYPIEKKYNLYTSSMSNLLLGISVICLPLGYLFGKVGALSQFSVQLTGLSFVAGTIALAFAVKEQKKTNFWFAGALFVSNLMNALVSGFKEPIIICVLLLGVFLLPVYGKKVIPVFSILLVMLFFILPTFIGNFRKLAGQGLALNEVRDQSIDAVFNSDQEALQDDNWTFLIYRFSEIDMFMKYVNT
;
A
#
# COMPACT_ATOMS: atom_id res chain seq x y z
N MET A 1 -10.63 -14.08 -30.62
CA MET A 1 -10.11 -12.84 -30.01
C MET A 1 -11.17 -11.75 -30.17
N ASN A 2 -11.76 -11.24 -29.08
CA ASN A 2 -12.63 -10.07 -29.20
C ASN A 2 -11.75 -8.86 -29.54
N GLN A 3 -11.88 -8.33 -30.76
CA GLN A 3 -11.28 -7.06 -31.13
C GLN A 3 -11.96 -5.96 -30.33
N THR A 4 -11.37 -5.60 -29.19
CA THR A 4 -11.81 -4.44 -28.41
C THR A 4 -11.53 -3.18 -29.22
N ASN A 5 -12.58 -2.40 -29.54
CA ASN A 5 -12.41 -1.12 -30.22
C ASN A 5 -11.51 -0.20 -29.36
N PRO A 6 -10.34 0.24 -29.87
CA PRO A 6 -9.38 1.03 -29.11
C PRO A 6 -9.96 2.37 -28.62
N LEU A 7 -10.97 2.91 -29.31
CA LEU A 7 -11.65 4.15 -28.90
C LEU A 7 -12.37 4.03 -27.56
N ARG A 8 -12.72 2.81 -27.11
CA ARG A 8 -13.34 2.62 -25.79
C ARG A 8 -12.43 3.06 -24.64
N TYR A 9 -11.11 2.99 -24.82
CA TYR A 9 -10.16 3.45 -23.80
C TYR A 9 -10.22 4.96 -23.55
N LEU A 10 -10.78 5.75 -24.48
CA LEU A 10 -11.02 7.18 -24.26
C LEU A 10 -11.95 7.45 -23.08
N LEU A 11 -12.84 6.50 -22.73
CA LEU A 11 -13.72 6.61 -21.57
C LEU A 11 -12.95 6.73 -20.25
N LEU A 12 -11.71 6.20 -20.18
CA LEU A 12 -10.85 6.31 -19.00
C LEU A 12 -10.39 7.75 -18.72
N TYR A 13 -10.41 8.62 -19.73
CA TYR A 13 -9.94 9.99 -19.65
C TYR A 13 -11.07 11.01 -19.45
N ILE A 14 -12.34 10.57 -19.47
CA ILE A 14 -13.49 11.45 -19.23
C ILE A 14 -13.36 12.21 -17.90
N PRO A 15 -13.04 11.56 -16.76
CA PRO A 15 -12.97 12.29 -15.49
C PRO A 15 -11.89 13.36 -15.47
N PHE A 16 -10.74 13.10 -16.12
CA PHE A 16 -9.69 14.10 -16.29
C PHE A 16 -10.18 15.30 -17.10
N ILE A 17 -10.84 15.07 -18.24
CA ILE A 17 -11.36 16.15 -19.09
C ILE A 17 -12.41 16.97 -18.32
N LEU A 18 -13.32 16.33 -17.60
CA LEU A 18 -14.34 17.02 -16.80
C LEU A 18 -13.71 17.84 -15.66
N ALA A 19 -12.70 17.29 -14.97
CA ALA A 19 -11.96 18.01 -13.93
C ALA A 19 -11.20 19.21 -14.50
N TRP A 20 -10.62 19.07 -15.69
CA TRP A 20 -9.92 20.15 -16.38
C TRP A 20 -10.86 21.28 -16.82
N LEU A 21 -12.03 20.95 -17.38
CA LEU A 21 -13.05 21.93 -17.76
C LEU A 21 -13.59 22.71 -16.55
N THR A 22 -13.60 22.07 -15.38
CA THR A 22 -14.07 22.66 -14.11
C THR A 22 -12.93 23.24 -13.26
N LEU A 23 -11.71 23.37 -13.78
CA LEU A 23 -10.54 23.78 -13.00
C LEU A 23 -10.68 25.17 -12.35
N LYS A 24 -11.54 26.05 -12.88
CA LYS A 24 -11.87 27.34 -12.23
C LYS A 24 -12.72 27.20 -10.96
N GLN A 25 -13.34 26.04 -10.76
CA GLN A 25 -14.12 25.68 -9.57
C GLN A 25 -13.37 24.57 -8.83
N TYR A 26 -12.40 24.94 -8.00
CA TYR A 26 -11.42 24.01 -7.41
C TYR A 26 -12.06 22.82 -6.67
N HIS A 27 -13.10 23.07 -5.87
CA HIS A 27 -13.80 21.99 -5.16
C HIS A 27 -14.50 21.02 -6.12
N ALA A 28 -15.16 21.53 -7.16
CA ALA A 28 -15.82 20.69 -8.16
C ALA A 28 -14.79 19.88 -8.97
N SER A 29 -13.72 20.53 -9.43
CA SER A 29 -12.61 19.89 -10.14
C SER A 29 -11.98 18.76 -9.31
N TYR A 30 -11.69 19.03 -8.03
CA TYR A 30 -11.16 18.04 -7.10
C TYR A 30 -12.11 16.84 -6.94
N LEU A 31 -13.39 17.07 -6.64
CA LEU A 31 -14.36 16.00 -6.42
C LEU A 31 -14.60 15.17 -7.68
N ILE A 32 -14.66 15.80 -8.86
CA ILE A 32 -14.78 15.10 -10.15
C ILE A 32 -13.56 14.21 -10.38
N ALA A 33 -12.35 14.73 -10.16
CA ALA A 33 -11.12 13.95 -10.32
C ALA A 33 -11.02 12.81 -9.28
N TRP A 34 -11.42 13.06 -8.05
CA TRP A 34 -11.46 12.07 -6.97
C TRP A 34 -12.45 10.94 -7.26
N LEU A 35 -13.72 11.27 -7.55
CA LEU A 35 -14.74 10.29 -7.99
C LEU A 35 -14.34 9.61 -9.30
N GLY A 36 -13.60 10.29 -10.15
CA GLY A 36 -13.08 9.79 -11.42
C GLY A 36 -12.24 8.52 -11.29
N SER A 37 -11.45 8.38 -10.21
CA SER A 37 -10.68 7.14 -10.00
C SER A 37 -11.59 5.95 -9.65
N PHE A 38 -12.68 6.16 -8.91
CA PHE A 38 -13.67 5.12 -8.66
C PHE A 38 -14.44 4.76 -9.93
N PHE A 39 -14.70 5.74 -10.80
CA PHE A 39 -15.28 5.49 -12.12
C PHE A 39 -14.34 4.64 -13.01
N ILE A 40 -13.04 4.93 -13.02
CA ILE A 40 -12.03 4.12 -13.74
C ILE A 40 -12.01 2.67 -13.22
N PHE A 41 -12.04 2.48 -11.89
CA PHE A 41 -12.19 1.16 -11.28
C PHE A 41 -13.43 0.42 -11.79
N TYR A 42 -14.58 1.09 -11.74
CA TYR A 42 -15.85 0.52 -12.19
C TYR A 42 -15.80 0.12 -13.66
N LEU A 43 -15.31 0.98 -14.55
CA LEU A 43 -15.16 0.67 -15.98
C LEU A 43 -14.22 -0.51 -16.24
N SER A 44 -13.16 -0.63 -15.44
CA SER A 44 -12.16 -1.70 -15.55
C SER A 44 -12.71 -3.04 -15.10
N TYR A 45 -13.40 -3.08 -13.96
CA TYR A 45 -13.88 -4.33 -13.36
C TYR A 45 -15.24 -4.80 -13.90
N SER A 46 -16.05 -3.89 -14.45
CA SER A 46 -17.29 -4.26 -15.16
C SER A 46 -17.04 -5.01 -16.47
N GLY A 47 -15.81 -4.98 -17.00
CA GLY A 47 -15.47 -5.62 -18.27
C GLY A 47 -16.04 -4.89 -19.51
N LEU A 48 -16.56 -3.67 -19.34
CA LEU A 48 -17.12 -2.84 -20.42
C LEU A 48 -16.07 -2.46 -21.46
N LEU A 49 -14.85 -2.16 -21.00
CA LEU A 49 -13.71 -1.80 -21.85
C LEU A 49 -13.09 -3.03 -22.51
N LYS A 50 -12.73 -4.01 -21.69
CA LYS A 50 -12.16 -5.30 -22.09
C LYS A 50 -12.56 -6.35 -21.08
N LYS A 51 -12.98 -7.52 -21.55
CA LYS A 51 -13.38 -8.63 -20.66
C LYS A 51 -12.19 -9.03 -19.80
N LEU A 52 -12.43 -9.16 -18.50
CA LEU A 52 -11.44 -9.67 -17.56
C LEU A 52 -11.19 -11.17 -17.82
N PRO A 53 -10.03 -11.69 -17.42
CA PRO A 53 -9.73 -13.11 -17.49
C PRO A 53 -10.76 -13.91 -16.69
N SER A 54 -11.16 -15.05 -17.23
CA SER A 54 -12.12 -15.97 -16.58
C SER A 54 -11.46 -17.30 -16.18
N ASP A 55 -10.13 -17.36 -16.23
CA ASP A 55 -9.33 -18.56 -15.97
C ASP A 55 -9.20 -18.90 -14.48
N PHE A 56 -9.36 -17.91 -13.60
CA PHE A 56 -9.36 -18.10 -12.15
C PHE A 56 -10.54 -17.38 -11.48
N LYS A 57 -10.85 -17.73 -10.23
CA LYS A 57 -11.80 -16.96 -9.42
C LYS A 57 -11.20 -15.57 -9.12
N ILE A 58 -12.03 -14.54 -8.97
CA ILE A 58 -11.59 -13.14 -8.75
C ILE A 58 -10.53 -13.03 -7.64
N ILE A 59 -10.71 -13.77 -6.53
CA ILE A 59 -9.78 -13.75 -5.39
C ILE A 59 -8.40 -14.28 -5.76
N GLU A 60 -8.32 -15.28 -6.64
CA GLU A 60 -7.07 -15.87 -7.13
C GLU A 60 -6.41 -14.98 -8.19
N GLN A 61 -7.15 -14.05 -8.79
CA GLN A 61 -6.63 -13.07 -9.73
C GLN A 61 -6.05 -11.82 -9.07
N LEU A 62 -6.12 -11.69 -7.74
CA LEU A 62 -5.71 -10.49 -7.01
C LEU A 62 -4.27 -10.03 -7.36
N MET A 63 -3.36 -10.98 -7.58
CA MET A 63 -1.96 -10.69 -7.92
C MET A 63 -1.74 -10.24 -9.37
N ARG A 64 -2.76 -10.29 -10.23
CA ARG A 64 -2.63 -9.80 -11.60
C ARG A 64 -2.49 -8.28 -11.60
N PRO A 65 -1.69 -7.71 -12.53
CA PRO A 65 -1.49 -6.28 -12.61
C PRO A 65 -2.79 -5.45 -12.59
N ILE A 66 -3.83 -5.90 -13.29
CA ILE A 66 -5.11 -5.18 -13.35
C ILE A 66 -5.81 -5.06 -11.99
N PHE A 67 -5.63 -6.03 -11.09
CA PHE A 67 -6.20 -5.96 -9.75
C PHE A 67 -5.22 -5.27 -8.80
N LEU A 68 -4.00 -5.81 -8.66
CA LEU A 68 -3.02 -5.32 -7.70
C LEU A 68 -2.66 -3.85 -7.92
N MET A 69 -2.31 -3.46 -9.14
CA MET A 69 -1.85 -2.10 -9.41
C MET A 69 -2.98 -1.08 -9.26
N GLN A 70 -4.21 -1.42 -9.65
CA GLN A 70 -5.34 -0.50 -9.45
C GLN A 70 -5.68 -0.36 -7.97
N ILE A 71 -5.70 -1.45 -7.20
CA ILE A 71 -5.95 -1.42 -5.75
C ILE A 71 -4.90 -0.56 -5.05
N ILE A 72 -3.62 -0.75 -5.36
CA ILE A 72 -2.54 0.07 -4.81
C ILE A 72 -2.72 1.53 -5.25
N PHE A 73 -2.86 1.78 -6.55
CA PHE A 73 -2.91 3.14 -7.07
C PHE A 73 -4.09 3.93 -6.50
N ALA A 74 -5.30 3.41 -6.62
CA ALA A 74 -6.47 4.16 -6.19
C ALA A 74 -6.69 4.09 -4.68
N GLY A 75 -6.29 3.00 -4.01
CA GLY A 75 -6.30 2.91 -2.56
C GLY A 75 -5.31 3.88 -1.91
N TYR A 76 -4.10 4.01 -2.45
CA TYR A 76 -3.03 4.81 -1.86
C TYR A 76 -2.96 6.25 -2.37
N MET A 77 -3.24 6.51 -3.65
CA MET A 77 -3.12 7.86 -4.23
C MET A 77 -4.45 8.61 -4.25
N CYS A 78 -5.56 7.93 -4.56
CA CYS A 78 -6.85 8.60 -4.68
C CYS A 78 -7.64 8.63 -3.37
N CYS A 79 -7.77 7.49 -2.67
CA CYS A 79 -8.60 7.46 -1.46
C CYS A 79 -8.01 8.30 -0.33
N THR A 80 -6.68 8.39 -0.24
CA THR A 80 -6.00 9.09 0.85
C THR A 80 -5.99 10.61 0.68
N SER A 81 -6.03 11.11 -0.56
CA SER A 81 -5.96 12.56 -0.84
C SER A 81 -7.10 13.36 -0.19
N ILE A 82 -8.21 12.68 0.16
CA ILE A 82 -9.34 13.28 0.86
C ILE A 82 -8.95 13.82 2.23
N PHE A 83 -8.01 13.20 2.94
CA PHE A 83 -7.58 13.68 4.25
C PHE A 83 -6.91 15.06 4.15
N TYR A 84 -6.05 15.26 3.14
CA TYR A 84 -5.44 16.55 2.89
C TYR A 84 -6.45 17.60 2.46
N TYR A 85 -7.41 17.22 1.60
CA TYR A 85 -8.48 18.11 1.18
C TYR A 85 -9.38 18.53 2.35
N LEU A 86 -9.83 17.59 3.19
CA LEU A 86 -10.64 17.86 4.38
C LEU A 86 -9.91 18.78 5.36
N ASN A 87 -8.62 18.55 5.58
CA ASN A 87 -7.81 19.45 6.40
C ASN A 87 -7.73 20.86 5.79
N ALA A 88 -7.57 20.97 4.48
CA ALA A 88 -7.51 22.26 3.79
C ALA A 88 -8.82 23.06 3.88
N ILE A 89 -9.97 22.39 4.03
CA ILE A 89 -11.27 23.05 4.23
C ILE A 89 -11.63 23.21 5.73
N GLY A 90 -10.70 22.90 6.65
CA GLY A 90 -10.84 23.15 8.08
C GLY A 90 -11.50 22.04 8.89
N TYR A 91 -11.52 20.81 8.37
CA TYR A 91 -12.01 19.63 9.10
C TYR A 91 -10.84 18.80 9.61
N GLN A 92 -10.95 18.33 10.85
CA GLN A 92 -10.11 17.30 11.44
C GLN A 92 -11.00 16.12 11.83
N TYR A 93 -10.74 14.95 11.22
CA TYR A 93 -11.65 13.80 11.28
C TYR A 93 -13.09 14.16 10.81
N LEU A 94 -14.02 14.34 11.74
CA LEU A 94 -15.42 14.73 11.50
C LEU A 94 -15.79 16.07 12.14
N ASP A 95 -14.85 16.69 12.85
CA ASP A 95 -15.07 17.94 13.58
C ASP A 95 -14.52 19.11 12.78
N TYR A 96 -15.30 20.20 12.72
CA TYR A 96 -14.85 21.44 12.11
C TYR A 96 -14.01 22.20 13.13
N THR A 97 -12.70 22.25 12.91
CA THR A 97 -11.72 22.94 13.77
C THR A 97 -11.36 24.33 13.26
N GLY A 98 -11.98 24.76 12.15
CA GLY A 98 -11.62 25.99 11.45
C GLY A 98 -10.41 25.81 10.55
N ASN A 99 -10.15 26.80 9.70
CA ASN A 99 -8.97 26.82 8.85
C ASN A 99 -7.72 27.04 9.71
N SER A 100 -7.11 25.95 10.18
CA SER A 100 -5.95 25.94 11.08
C SER A 100 -4.65 26.39 10.41
N VAL A 101 -4.65 26.55 9.09
CA VAL A 101 -3.45 26.90 8.34
C VAL A 101 -3.70 28.19 7.57
N MET A 102 -2.79 29.16 7.75
CA MET A 102 -2.65 30.31 6.87
C MET A 102 -2.19 29.81 5.49
N PHE A 103 -3.11 29.31 4.69
CA PHE A 103 -2.80 28.89 3.33
C PHE A 103 -2.85 30.10 2.38
N GLN A 104 -1.86 30.19 1.49
CA GLN A 104 -1.83 31.13 0.38
C GLN A 104 -3.07 30.95 -0.50
N ASP A 105 -3.53 32.04 -1.14
CA ASP A 105 -4.80 32.15 -1.87
C ASP A 105 -5.05 31.09 -2.98
N ASP A 106 -4.05 30.30 -3.39
CA ASP A 106 -4.16 29.29 -4.47
C ASP A 106 -4.06 27.81 -4.01
N ILE A 107 -4.07 27.50 -2.71
CA ILE A 107 -3.89 26.10 -2.27
C ILE A 107 -4.95 25.14 -2.84
N TYR A 108 -6.20 25.57 -2.90
CA TYR A 108 -7.29 24.74 -3.43
C TYR A 108 -7.09 24.46 -4.93
N GLY A 109 -6.52 25.43 -5.66
CA GLY A 109 -6.12 25.26 -7.04
C GLY A 109 -5.02 24.21 -7.19
N SER A 110 -3.99 24.25 -6.35
CA SER A 110 -2.93 23.24 -6.34
C SER A 110 -3.44 21.84 -5.97
N ILE A 111 -4.29 21.72 -4.95
CA ILE A 111 -4.90 20.44 -4.56
C ILE A 111 -5.71 19.85 -5.71
N ALA A 112 -6.55 20.67 -6.35
CA ALA A 112 -7.37 20.25 -7.50
C ALA A 112 -6.50 19.81 -8.69
N LYS A 113 -5.45 20.56 -9.01
CA LYS A 113 -4.48 20.21 -10.07
C LYS A 113 -3.78 18.87 -9.78
N CYS A 114 -3.31 18.66 -8.56
CA CYS A 114 -2.68 17.40 -8.15
C CYS A 114 -3.63 16.21 -8.30
N GLN A 115 -4.87 16.34 -7.80
CA GLN A 115 -5.86 15.28 -7.92
C GLN A 115 -6.25 15.00 -9.39
N MET A 116 -6.31 16.05 -10.22
CA MET A 116 -6.52 15.93 -11.66
C MET A 116 -5.39 15.14 -12.35
N PHE A 117 -4.14 15.35 -11.96
CA PHE A 117 -3.02 14.55 -12.46
C PHE A 117 -3.05 13.11 -11.96
N TYR A 118 -3.50 12.86 -10.72
CA TYR A 118 -3.71 11.49 -10.24
C TYR A 118 -4.73 10.73 -11.08
N VAL A 119 -5.88 11.32 -11.41
CA VAL A 119 -6.88 10.62 -12.23
C VAL A 119 -6.40 10.41 -13.68
N LEU A 120 -5.62 11.33 -14.24
CA LEU A 120 -4.96 11.16 -15.53
C LEU A 120 -3.97 9.98 -15.51
N ALA A 121 -3.11 9.94 -14.49
CA ALA A 121 -2.14 8.86 -14.31
C ALA A 121 -2.84 7.51 -14.10
N HIS A 122 -3.95 7.49 -13.35
CA HIS A 122 -4.77 6.29 -13.18
C HIS A 122 -5.32 5.79 -14.53
N GLY A 123 -5.91 6.69 -15.32
CA GLY A 123 -6.45 6.36 -16.64
C GLY A 123 -5.36 5.83 -17.58
N ALA A 124 -4.20 6.47 -17.61
CA ALA A 124 -3.06 6.05 -18.42
C ALA A 124 -2.50 4.68 -18.00
N LEU A 125 -2.34 4.44 -16.68
CA LEU A 125 -1.90 3.16 -16.13
C LEU A 125 -2.84 2.03 -16.56
N VAL A 126 -4.14 2.23 -16.36
CA VAL A 126 -5.15 1.22 -16.66
C VAL A 126 -5.29 0.97 -18.15
N HIS A 127 -5.23 2.03 -18.97
CA HIS A 127 -5.18 1.91 -20.42
C HIS A 127 -4.00 1.03 -20.84
N GLY A 128 -2.78 1.31 -20.35
CA GLY A 128 -1.59 0.52 -20.65
C GLY A 128 -1.75 -0.96 -20.27
N ILE A 129 -2.24 -1.23 -19.06
CA ILE A 129 -2.50 -2.60 -18.59
C ILE A 129 -3.51 -3.28 -19.50
N LEU A 130 -4.69 -2.70 -19.72
CA LEU A 130 -5.76 -3.32 -20.51
C LEU A 130 -5.36 -3.53 -21.98
N ALA A 131 -4.66 -2.57 -22.58
CA ALA A 131 -4.21 -2.67 -23.97
C ALA A 131 -3.25 -3.86 -24.17
N LYS A 132 -2.34 -4.08 -23.22
CA LYS A 132 -1.36 -5.19 -23.26
C LYS A 132 -1.78 -6.45 -22.53
N MET A 133 -2.96 -6.44 -21.91
CA MET A 133 -3.51 -7.57 -21.19
C MET A 133 -3.78 -8.73 -22.16
N ASP A 134 -2.86 -9.68 -22.21
CA ASP A 134 -3.01 -10.94 -22.93
C ASP A 134 -2.60 -12.07 -22.00
N TYR A 135 -3.59 -12.85 -21.57
CA TYR A 135 -3.37 -13.98 -20.68
C TYR A 135 -3.60 -15.25 -21.49
N PRO A 136 -2.53 -15.87 -22.03
CA PRO A 136 -2.66 -17.15 -22.68
C PRO A 136 -3.21 -18.15 -21.65
N ILE A 137 -4.29 -18.84 -22.01
CA ILE A 137 -5.00 -19.78 -21.15
C ILE A 137 -4.16 -21.05 -20.90
N GLU A 138 -3.10 -21.25 -21.69
CA GLU A 138 -2.28 -22.45 -21.64
C GLU A 138 -1.24 -22.38 -20.51
N LYS A 139 -1.48 -23.17 -19.45
CA LYS A 139 -0.48 -23.47 -18.43
C LYS A 139 0.67 -24.26 -19.06
N LYS A 140 1.70 -23.56 -19.53
CA LYS A 140 2.87 -24.17 -20.19
C LYS A 140 3.77 -24.97 -19.24
N TYR A 141 3.74 -24.65 -17.94
CA TYR A 141 4.59 -25.29 -16.93
C TYR A 141 3.78 -25.59 -15.66
N ASN A 142 3.92 -26.81 -15.15
CA ASN A 142 3.43 -27.18 -13.83
C ASN A 142 4.63 -27.23 -12.88
N LEU A 143 4.58 -26.45 -11.81
CA LEU A 143 5.62 -26.50 -10.78
C LEU A 143 5.43 -27.77 -9.95
N TYR A 144 6.36 -28.72 -10.05
CA TYR A 144 6.34 -29.91 -9.19
C TYR A 144 7.10 -29.61 -7.91
N THR A 145 6.37 -29.14 -6.88
CA THR A 145 6.88 -29.07 -5.52
C THR A 145 5.99 -29.91 -4.61
N SER A 146 6.62 -30.71 -3.75
CA SER A 146 5.89 -31.48 -2.74
C SER A 146 5.24 -30.58 -1.67
N SER A 147 5.69 -29.32 -1.56
CA SER A 147 5.24 -28.36 -0.56
C SER A 147 5.68 -26.95 -0.89
N MET A 148 4.71 -26.06 -1.02
CA MET A 148 4.98 -24.65 -1.26
C MET A 148 5.61 -24.01 -0.02
N SER A 149 5.19 -24.41 1.18
CA SER A 149 5.81 -23.92 2.42
C SER A 149 7.28 -24.32 2.55
N ASN A 150 7.69 -25.52 2.09
CA ASN A 150 9.10 -25.92 2.07
C ASN A 150 9.92 -25.07 1.09
N LEU A 151 9.40 -24.88 -0.13
CA LEU A 151 10.09 -24.11 -1.16
C LEU A 151 10.32 -22.66 -0.70
N LEU A 152 9.26 -22.01 -0.20
CA LEU A 152 9.32 -20.62 0.24
C LEU A 152 10.18 -20.44 1.50
N LEU A 153 10.12 -21.38 2.45
CA LEU A 153 11.06 -21.39 3.59
C LEU A 153 12.50 -21.55 3.12
N GLY A 154 12.77 -22.44 2.16
CA GLY A 154 14.11 -22.61 1.59
C GLY A 154 14.64 -21.32 0.97
N ILE A 155 13.81 -20.63 0.18
CA ILE A 155 14.15 -19.30 -0.39
C ILE A 155 14.44 -18.31 0.75
N SER A 156 13.58 -18.25 1.77
CA SER A 156 13.75 -17.33 2.90
C SER A 156 15.07 -17.56 3.64
N VAL A 157 15.39 -18.82 3.97
CA VAL A 157 16.59 -19.22 4.70
C VAL A 157 17.86 -19.03 3.88
N ILE A 158 17.82 -19.14 2.55
CA ILE A 158 18.99 -18.90 1.69
C ILE A 158 19.21 -17.41 1.46
N CYS A 159 18.13 -16.66 1.18
CA CYS A 159 18.24 -15.24 0.86
C CYS A 159 18.65 -14.38 2.06
N LEU A 160 18.28 -14.74 3.28
CA LEU A 160 18.62 -13.95 4.47
C LEU A 160 20.14 -13.88 4.74
N PRO A 161 20.88 -15.01 4.84
CA PRO A 161 22.33 -14.99 4.98
C PRO A 161 23.04 -14.35 3.79
N LEU A 162 22.59 -14.62 2.56
CA LEU A 162 23.16 -13.99 1.37
C LEU A 162 22.97 -12.48 1.39
N GLY A 163 21.78 -12.02 1.79
CA GLY A 163 21.49 -10.60 1.99
C GLY A 163 22.46 -9.98 3.00
N TYR A 164 22.65 -10.63 4.15
CA TYR A 164 23.60 -10.15 5.17
C TYR A 164 25.05 -10.09 4.66
N LEU A 165 25.52 -11.13 3.97
CA LEU A 165 26.88 -11.17 3.39
C LEU A 165 27.09 -10.07 2.35
N PHE A 166 26.11 -9.88 1.47
CA PHE A 166 26.17 -8.85 0.43
C PHE A 166 26.13 -7.44 1.01
N GLY A 167 25.48 -7.26 2.17
CA GLY A 167 25.46 -5.99 2.89
C GLY A 167 26.83 -5.55 3.42
N LYS A 168 27.78 -6.48 3.57
CA LYS A 168 29.16 -6.17 3.99
C LYS A 168 30.04 -5.64 2.85
N VAL A 169 29.63 -5.81 1.60
CA VAL A 169 30.38 -5.38 0.42
C VAL A 169 29.66 -4.20 -0.21
N GLY A 170 30.29 -3.02 -0.23
CA GLY A 170 29.63 -1.78 -0.68
C GLY A 170 28.96 -1.88 -2.05
N ALA A 171 29.62 -2.53 -3.02
CA ALA A 171 29.09 -2.74 -4.37
C ALA A 171 27.86 -3.69 -4.43
N LEU A 172 27.67 -4.55 -3.43
CA LEU A 172 26.56 -5.52 -3.37
C LEU A 172 25.43 -5.10 -2.42
N SER A 173 25.57 -3.94 -1.76
CA SER A 173 24.58 -3.43 -0.80
C SER A 173 23.16 -3.32 -1.38
N GLN A 174 23.01 -2.99 -2.66
CA GLN A 174 21.69 -2.94 -3.31
C GLN A 174 21.03 -4.33 -3.41
N PHE A 175 21.81 -5.38 -3.69
CA PHE A 175 21.32 -6.75 -3.69
C PHE A 175 20.98 -7.23 -2.28
N SER A 176 21.71 -6.75 -1.26
CA SER A 176 21.39 -7.04 0.15
C SER A 176 19.96 -6.62 0.49
N VAL A 177 19.56 -5.40 0.09
CA VAL A 177 18.20 -4.88 0.32
C VAL A 177 17.16 -5.79 -0.35
N GLN A 178 17.37 -6.14 -1.62
CA GLN A 178 16.42 -6.97 -2.37
C GLN A 178 16.33 -8.41 -1.85
N LEU A 179 17.47 -9.02 -1.49
CA LEU A 179 17.51 -10.39 -0.94
C LEU A 179 16.87 -10.46 0.45
N THR A 180 17.10 -9.45 1.28
CA THR A 180 16.46 -9.36 2.60
C THR A 180 14.95 -9.19 2.45
N GLY A 181 14.50 -8.32 1.53
CA GLY A 181 13.10 -8.15 1.19
C GLY A 181 12.46 -9.44 0.64
N LEU A 182 13.16 -10.16 -0.25
CA LEU A 182 12.70 -11.44 -0.77
C LEU A 182 12.57 -12.49 0.33
N SER A 183 13.55 -12.57 1.23
CA SER A 183 13.50 -13.49 2.36
C SER A 183 12.31 -13.21 3.26
N PHE A 184 12.06 -11.93 3.54
CA PHE A 184 10.95 -11.46 4.36
C PHE A 184 9.59 -11.85 3.77
N VAL A 185 9.37 -11.53 2.49
CA VAL A 185 8.13 -11.85 1.78
C VAL A 185 7.96 -13.37 1.67
N ALA A 186 9.01 -14.11 1.29
CA ALA A 186 8.96 -15.56 1.16
C ALA A 186 8.64 -16.23 2.51
N GLY A 187 9.25 -15.82 3.61
CA GLY A 187 8.99 -16.37 4.94
C GLY A 187 7.55 -16.12 5.40
N THR A 188 7.02 -14.93 5.14
CA THR A 188 5.63 -14.56 5.46
C THR A 188 4.62 -15.39 4.68
N ILE A 189 4.84 -15.54 3.36
CA ILE A 189 3.97 -16.36 2.53
C ILE A 189 4.12 -17.85 2.91
N ALA A 190 5.33 -18.31 3.25
CA ALA A 190 5.56 -19.66 3.72
C ALA A 190 4.77 -19.99 4.99
N LEU A 191 4.60 -19.02 5.91
CA LEU A 191 3.74 -19.17 7.09
C LEU A 191 2.28 -19.41 6.68
N ALA A 192 1.74 -18.62 5.75
CA ALA A 192 0.38 -18.80 5.26
C ALA A 192 0.18 -20.18 4.62
N PHE A 193 1.14 -20.63 3.79
CA PHE A 193 1.09 -21.98 3.20
C PHE A 193 1.32 -23.09 4.22
N ALA A 194 2.15 -22.90 5.25
CA ALA A 194 2.35 -23.90 6.30
C ALA A 194 1.06 -24.16 7.08
N VAL A 195 0.26 -23.12 7.32
CA VAL A 195 -1.09 -23.24 7.88
C VAL A 195 -2.01 -24.01 6.93
N LYS A 196 -2.00 -23.68 5.63
CA LYS A 196 -2.79 -24.37 4.61
C LYS A 196 -2.45 -25.86 4.49
N GLU A 197 -1.16 -26.18 4.48
CA GLU A 197 -0.63 -27.54 4.32
C GLU A 197 -0.61 -28.34 5.63
N GLN A 198 -1.02 -27.72 6.76
CA GLN A 198 -1.00 -28.31 8.11
C GLN A 198 0.37 -28.86 8.54
N LYS A 199 1.46 -28.27 8.01
CA LYS A 199 2.84 -28.69 8.34
C LYS A 199 3.34 -27.99 9.60
N LYS A 200 3.18 -28.66 10.75
CA LYS A 200 3.54 -28.12 12.08
C LYS A 200 4.99 -27.62 12.16
N THR A 201 5.95 -28.36 11.60
CA THR A 201 7.37 -27.95 11.62
C THR A 201 7.57 -26.64 10.86
N ASN A 202 7.05 -26.55 9.64
CA ASN A 202 7.13 -25.33 8.84
C ASN A 202 6.40 -24.16 9.48
N PHE A 203 5.28 -24.42 10.15
CA PHE A 203 4.54 -23.39 10.86
C PHE A 203 5.41 -22.75 11.96
N TRP A 204 6.09 -23.56 12.77
CA TRP A 204 6.97 -23.04 13.82
C TRP A 204 8.18 -22.29 13.25
N PHE A 205 8.85 -22.83 12.23
CA PHE A 205 10.00 -22.15 11.60
C PHE A 205 9.59 -20.84 10.91
N ALA A 206 8.52 -20.87 10.11
CA ALA A 206 8.01 -19.68 9.44
C ALA A 206 7.48 -18.65 10.43
N GLY A 207 6.86 -19.11 11.53
CA GLY A 207 6.40 -18.26 12.62
C GLY A 207 7.56 -17.56 13.34
N ALA A 208 8.62 -18.30 13.67
CA ALA A 208 9.83 -17.73 14.28
C ALA A 208 10.49 -16.69 13.35
N LEU A 209 10.62 -17.00 12.05
CA LEU A 209 11.13 -16.05 11.06
C LEU A 209 10.24 -14.81 10.94
N PHE A 210 8.92 -14.98 10.90
CA PHE A 210 7.97 -13.87 10.85
C PHE A 210 8.12 -12.94 12.06
N VAL A 211 8.14 -13.49 13.28
CA VAL A 211 8.32 -12.72 14.52
C VAL A 211 9.69 -12.03 14.54
N SER A 212 10.77 -12.73 14.21
CA SER A 212 12.12 -12.16 14.14
C SER A 212 12.17 -10.98 13.17
N ASN A 213 11.54 -11.13 12.01
CA ASN A 213 11.54 -10.06 11.01
C ASN A 213 10.67 -8.87 11.45
N LEU A 214 9.55 -9.12 12.12
CA LEU A 214 8.71 -8.06 12.68
C LEU A 214 9.46 -7.27 13.75
N MET A 215 10.22 -7.95 14.62
CA MET A 215 11.08 -7.30 15.61
C MET A 215 12.18 -6.45 14.95
N ASN A 216 12.84 -6.98 13.91
CA ASN A 216 13.82 -6.22 13.14
C ASN A 216 13.20 -4.99 12.45
N ALA A 217 11.97 -5.12 11.94
CA ALA A 217 11.25 -4.02 11.31
C ALA A 217 10.94 -2.90 12.33
N LEU A 218 10.58 -3.23 13.57
CA LEU A 218 10.38 -2.24 14.64
C LEU A 218 11.67 -1.47 14.97
N VAL A 219 12.83 -2.15 14.96
CA VAL A 219 14.14 -1.51 15.17
C VAL A 219 14.58 -0.66 13.97
N SER A 220 14.01 -0.89 12.79
CA SER A 220 14.36 -0.13 11.58
C SER A 220 13.76 1.27 11.51
N GLY A 221 12.71 1.56 12.30
CA GLY A 221 11.97 2.84 12.22
C GLY A 221 11.17 3.02 10.92
N PHE A 222 10.98 1.97 10.13
CA PHE A 222 10.16 1.95 8.90
C PHE A 222 8.83 1.21 9.13
N LYS A 223 7.72 1.81 8.66
CA LYS A 223 6.36 1.25 8.78
C LYS A 223 6.04 0.26 7.66
N GLU A 224 6.58 0.49 6.47
CA GLU A 224 6.18 -0.21 5.26
C GLU A 224 6.40 -1.73 5.38
N PRO A 225 7.54 -2.23 5.90
CA PRO A 225 7.74 -3.67 6.05
C PRO A 225 6.70 -4.31 6.98
N ILE A 226 6.32 -3.64 8.08
CA ILE A 226 5.35 -4.14 9.05
C ILE A 226 3.97 -4.29 8.41
N ILE A 227 3.50 -3.23 7.73
CA ILE A 227 2.19 -3.20 7.07
C ILE A 227 2.14 -4.26 5.96
N ILE A 228 3.17 -4.34 5.12
CA ILE A 228 3.24 -5.30 4.02
C ILE A 228 3.22 -6.73 4.55
N CYS A 229 3.93 -7.03 5.65
CA CYS A 229 3.93 -8.35 6.26
C CYS A 229 2.53 -8.82 6.67
N VAL A 230 1.83 -7.95 7.40
CA VAL A 230 0.49 -8.22 7.92
C VAL A 230 -0.51 -8.33 6.77
N LEU A 231 -0.42 -7.44 5.78
CA LEU A 231 -1.26 -7.46 4.59
C LEU A 231 -1.06 -8.77 3.79
N LEU A 232 0.18 -9.15 3.50
CA LEU A 232 0.49 -10.36 2.74
C LEU A 232 0.01 -11.60 3.49
N LEU A 233 0.26 -11.69 4.80
CA LEU A 233 -0.22 -12.81 5.61
C LEU A 233 -1.75 -12.92 5.54
N GLY A 234 -2.48 -11.81 5.67
CA GLY A 234 -3.94 -11.78 5.57
C GLY A 234 -4.45 -12.21 4.19
N VAL A 235 -3.84 -11.69 3.13
CA VAL A 235 -4.19 -12.03 1.74
C VAL A 235 -3.98 -13.52 1.46
N PHE A 236 -2.85 -14.10 1.86
CA PHE A 236 -2.55 -15.51 1.60
C PHE A 236 -3.27 -16.49 2.54
N LEU A 237 -3.80 -16.01 3.67
CA LEU A 237 -4.71 -16.79 4.52
C LEU A 237 -6.17 -16.76 4.02
N LEU A 238 -6.54 -15.80 3.18
CA LEU A 238 -7.90 -15.67 2.64
C LEU A 238 -8.38 -16.93 1.88
N PRO A 239 -7.57 -17.61 1.04
CA PRO A 239 -7.97 -18.87 0.43
C PRO A 239 -8.15 -20.04 1.42
N VAL A 240 -7.56 -19.94 2.62
CA VAL A 240 -7.56 -21.01 3.64
C VAL A 240 -8.78 -20.90 4.55
N TYR A 241 -9.00 -19.71 5.12
CA TYR A 241 -10.05 -19.45 6.10
C TYR A 241 -11.26 -18.68 5.53
N GLY A 242 -11.20 -18.32 4.24
CA GLY A 242 -12.25 -17.58 3.55
C GLY A 242 -12.44 -16.17 4.11
N LYS A 243 -13.64 -15.63 3.95
CA LYS A 243 -14.00 -14.25 4.34
C LYS A 243 -13.84 -13.96 5.85
N LYS A 244 -13.65 -14.98 6.70
CA LYS A 244 -13.44 -14.81 8.15
C LYS A 244 -12.14 -14.08 8.50
N VAL A 245 -11.14 -14.13 7.62
CA VAL A 245 -9.85 -13.44 7.79
C VAL A 245 -9.99 -11.93 7.66
N ILE A 246 -10.92 -11.48 6.80
CA ILE A 246 -11.12 -10.07 6.46
C ILE A 246 -11.33 -9.21 7.71
N PRO A 247 -12.33 -9.45 8.58
CA PRO A 247 -12.53 -8.57 9.74
C PRO A 247 -11.32 -8.53 10.68
N VAL A 248 -10.67 -9.67 10.93
CA VAL A 248 -9.50 -9.75 11.82
C VAL A 248 -8.33 -8.92 11.29
N PHE A 249 -7.96 -9.14 10.02
CA PHE A 249 -6.84 -8.42 9.42
C PHE A 249 -7.17 -6.96 9.11
N SER A 250 -8.43 -6.63 8.81
CA SER A 250 -8.88 -5.24 8.68
C SER A 250 -8.74 -4.49 10.01
N ILE A 251 -9.21 -5.08 11.12
CA ILE A 251 -9.05 -4.49 12.46
C ILE A 251 -7.57 -4.33 12.80
N LEU A 252 -6.76 -5.37 12.57
CA LEU A 252 -5.32 -5.34 12.83
C LEU A 252 -4.60 -4.27 11.99
N LEU A 253 -4.92 -4.16 10.70
CA LEU A 253 -4.35 -3.13 9.83
C LEU A 253 -4.75 -1.73 10.30
N VAL A 254 -6.03 -1.51 10.66
CA VAL A 254 -6.49 -0.23 11.21
C VAL A 254 -5.72 0.11 12.48
N MET A 255 -5.59 -0.83 13.43
CA MET A 255 -4.77 -0.63 14.63
C MET A 255 -3.34 -0.25 14.29
N LEU A 256 -2.70 -0.93 13.33
CA LEU A 256 -1.35 -0.60 12.89
C LEU A 256 -1.26 0.81 12.28
N PHE A 257 -2.26 1.22 11.50
CA PHE A 257 -2.32 2.57 10.94
C PHE A 257 -2.48 3.66 12.01
N PHE A 258 -3.07 3.34 13.17
CA PHE A 258 -3.19 4.28 14.31
C PHE A 258 -1.96 4.25 15.25
N ILE A 259 -1.28 3.12 15.38
CA ILE A 259 -0.18 2.92 16.34
C ILE A 259 1.18 3.26 15.72
N LEU A 260 1.42 2.84 14.48
CA LEU A 260 2.72 2.98 13.83
C LEU A 260 3.16 4.43 13.62
N PRO A 261 2.28 5.40 13.28
CA PRO A 261 2.71 6.78 13.11
C PRO A 261 3.34 7.37 14.38
N THR A 262 2.67 7.23 15.52
CA THR A 262 3.18 7.67 16.83
C THR A 262 4.47 6.94 17.20
N PHE A 263 4.50 5.61 17.03
CA PHE A 263 5.71 4.82 17.29
C PHE A 263 6.90 5.36 16.48
N ILE A 264 6.74 5.57 15.17
CA ILE A 264 7.83 6.00 14.29
C ILE A 264 8.21 7.46 14.51
N GLY A 265 7.24 8.33 14.81
CA GLY A 265 7.50 9.72 15.16
C GLY A 265 8.43 9.81 16.37
N ASN A 266 8.10 9.09 17.43
CA ASN A 266 8.93 8.98 18.63
C ASN A 266 10.28 8.30 18.35
N PHE A 267 10.26 7.18 17.60
CA PHE A 267 11.48 6.45 17.24
C PHE A 267 12.49 7.35 16.52
N ARG A 268 12.05 8.15 15.54
CA ARG A 268 12.93 9.06 14.79
C ARG A 268 13.45 10.20 15.66
N LYS A 269 12.61 10.74 16.54
CA LYS A 269 12.99 11.80 17.49
C LYS A 269 14.06 11.32 18.47
N LEU A 270 13.90 10.12 19.02
CA LEU A 270 14.80 9.51 19.99
C LEU A 270 16.08 8.95 19.33
N ALA A 271 15.98 8.37 18.13
CA ALA A 271 17.16 7.92 17.37
C ALA A 271 18.13 9.07 17.05
N GLY A 272 17.60 10.28 16.82
CA GLY A 272 18.42 11.49 16.63
C GLY A 272 19.21 11.94 17.87
N GLN A 273 18.91 11.38 19.05
CA GLN A 273 19.58 11.70 20.33
C GLN A 273 20.78 10.80 20.63
N GLY A 274 21.12 9.87 19.73
CA GLY A 274 22.29 8.98 19.87
C GLY A 274 22.10 7.79 20.81
N LEU A 275 20.87 7.50 21.23
CA LEU A 275 20.52 6.33 22.03
C LEU A 275 20.68 5.02 21.24
N ALA A 276 20.89 3.90 21.97
CA ALA A 276 20.95 2.58 21.34
C ALA A 276 19.59 2.20 20.73
N LEU A 277 19.59 1.63 19.51
CA LEU A 277 18.35 1.38 18.75
C LEU A 277 17.32 0.50 19.48
N ASN A 278 17.76 -0.42 20.33
CA ASN A 278 16.86 -1.25 21.15
C ASN A 278 16.19 -0.44 22.25
N GLU A 279 16.92 0.49 22.86
CA GLU A 279 16.40 1.39 23.88
C GLU A 279 15.42 2.41 23.27
N VAL A 280 15.76 2.93 22.09
CA VAL A 280 14.86 3.78 21.29
C VAL A 280 13.55 3.05 20.98
N ARG A 281 13.62 1.78 20.57
CA ARG A 281 12.43 0.96 20.31
C ARG A 281 11.55 0.86 21.56
N ASP A 282 12.15 0.49 22.70
CA ASP A 282 11.39 0.23 23.93
C ASP A 282 10.73 1.52 24.45
N GLN A 283 11.48 2.63 24.49
CA GLN A 283 10.92 3.94 24.84
C GLN A 283 9.84 4.42 23.88
N SER A 284 9.96 4.09 22.58
CA SER A 284 8.93 4.45 21.59
C SER A 284 7.67 3.60 21.72
N ILE A 285 7.79 2.35 22.16
CA ILE A 285 6.64 1.50 22.49
C ILE A 285 5.94 2.06 23.74
N ASP A 286 6.71 2.38 24.78
CA ASP A 286 6.19 2.96 26.01
C ASP A 286 5.50 4.30 25.76
N ALA A 287 6.04 5.13 24.85
CA ALA A 287 5.39 6.37 24.46
C ALA A 287 4.00 6.13 23.85
N VAL A 288 3.82 5.10 23.01
CA VAL A 288 2.49 4.83 22.44
C VAL A 288 1.47 4.44 23.52
N PHE A 289 1.88 3.67 24.53
CA PHE A 289 0.97 3.23 25.60
C PHE A 289 0.71 4.30 26.66
N ASN A 290 1.63 5.25 26.83
CA ASN A 290 1.54 6.30 27.85
C ASN A 290 1.18 7.69 27.28
N SER A 291 1.11 7.85 25.96
CA SER A 291 0.66 9.10 25.35
C SER A 291 -0.83 9.35 25.62
N ASP A 292 -1.14 10.61 25.91
CA ASP A 292 -2.53 11.07 26.00
C ASP A 292 -3.26 10.87 24.67
N GLN A 293 -4.56 10.62 24.76
CA GLN A 293 -5.40 10.35 23.59
C GLN A 293 -5.40 11.50 22.58
N GLU A 294 -5.35 12.75 23.04
CA GLU A 294 -5.28 13.94 22.17
C GLU A 294 -3.97 13.98 21.37
N ALA A 295 -2.84 13.70 22.00
CA ALA A 295 -1.53 13.64 21.32
C ALA A 295 -1.50 12.53 20.26
N LEU A 296 -2.10 11.37 20.55
CA LEU A 296 -2.26 10.29 19.57
C LEU A 296 -3.15 10.71 18.39
N GLN A 297 -4.24 11.45 18.65
CA GLN A 297 -5.14 11.90 17.59
C GLN A 297 -4.48 12.92 16.66
N ASP A 298 -3.69 13.85 17.20
CA ASP A 298 -2.98 14.86 16.42
C ASP A 298 -1.83 14.26 15.58
N ASP A 299 -1.07 13.34 16.16
CA ASP A 299 -0.03 12.60 15.44
C ASP A 299 -0.63 11.81 14.27
N ASN A 300 -1.76 11.14 14.51
CA ASN A 300 -2.46 10.38 13.49
C ASN A 300 -3.05 11.26 12.40
N TRP A 301 -3.63 12.41 12.74
CA TRP A 301 -4.16 13.35 11.76
C TRP A 301 -3.05 13.92 10.88
N THR A 302 -1.95 14.36 11.49
CA THR A 302 -0.73 14.82 10.81
C THR A 302 -0.20 13.75 9.87
N PHE A 303 -0.19 12.49 10.30
CA PHE A 303 0.18 11.37 9.45
C PHE A 303 -0.77 11.21 8.24
N LEU A 304 -2.09 11.24 8.46
CA LEU A 304 -3.07 11.08 7.39
C LEU A 304 -2.91 12.15 6.30
N ILE A 305 -2.64 13.39 6.70
CA ILE A 305 -2.52 14.54 5.81
C ILE A 305 -1.18 14.56 5.08
N TYR A 306 -0.06 14.45 5.81
CA TYR A 306 1.25 14.74 5.26
C TYR A 306 2.04 13.50 4.82
N ARG A 307 1.63 12.31 5.28
CA ARG A 307 2.38 11.06 5.06
C ARG A 307 1.57 9.96 4.40
N PHE A 308 0.26 9.93 4.59
CA PHE A 308 -0.62 8.96 3.95
C PHE A 308 -1.22 9.55 2.67
N SER A 309 -1.67 10.80 2.73
CA SER A 309 -1.90 11.60 1.54
C SER A 309 -0.58 12.14 1.01
N GLU A 310 -0.31 11.92 -0.26
CA GLU A 310 0.89 12.43 -0.94
C GLU A 310 0.68 13.79 -1.61
N ILE A 311 -0.50 14.40 -1.46
CA ILE A 311 -0.83 15.69 -2.10
C ILE A 311 0.15 16.80 -1.70
N ASP A 312 0.51 16.93 -0.41
CA ASP A 312 1.48 17.95 0.04
C ASP A 312 2.82 17.83 -0.69
N MET A 313 3.34 16.60 -0.74
CA MET A 313 4.60 16.30 -1.41
C MET A 313 4.48 16.56 -2.91
N PHE A 314 3.36 16.20 -3.52
CA PHE A 314 3.13 16.39 -4.95
C PHE A 314 2.99 17.87 -5.34
N MET A 315 2.32 18.68 -4.52
CA MET A 315 2.19 20.13 -4.77
C MET A 315 3.56 20.81 -4.85
N LYS A 316 4.55 20.36 -4.07
CA LYS A 316 5.92 20.90 -4.14
C LYS A 316 6.57 20.71 -5.51
N TYR A 317 6.17 19.71 -6.28
CA TYR A 317 6.66 19.43 -7.64
C TYR A 317 5.81 20.08 -8.74
N VAL A 318 4.51 20.27 -8.50
CA VAL A 318 3.59 20.87 -9.49
C VAL A 318 3.68 22.40 -9.50
N ASN A 319 3.97 23.00 -8.35
CA ASN A 319 4.07 24.44 -8.19
C ASN A 319 5.50 24.98 -8.38
N THR A 320 6.48 24.12 -8.71
CA THR A 320 7.83 24.54 -9.12
C THR A 320 7.85 24.96 -10.58
#